data_AF-A0A497A2U4-F1
#
_entry.id   AF-A0A497A2U4-F1
#
_cell.length_a   1.000
_cell.length_b   1.000
_cell.length_c   1.000
_cell.angle_alpha   90.00
_cell.angle_beta   90.00
_cell.angle_gamma   90.00
#
_symmetry.space_group_name_H-M   'P 1'
#
loop_
_entity.id
_entity.type
_entity.pdbx_description
1 polymer ?
#
loop_
_entity_poly.entity_id
_entity_poly.type
_entity_poly.pdbx_seq_one_letter_code
_entity_poly.pdbx_strand_id
1 'polypeptide(L)'
;MTEVVTTSEIAGVQFSTDYTHAPEICKIGRVCPTQPGPGLGLWALGFGIWDLGFDVVSLDLGRDEMAACIVLLTGERGAGKSSVCREAIALAQARNYTCGGVLTLSRPHGVLDVVDVRSGDVRRLTLDLDVSPAVIQGRFRFDPETLAWGNSVLAQAVPCDLLVVDELGPLEIERGEGWPRAFDILRGTDFALAIVVVRPELIVRAQLKLPISATTVLAVTPDNRDSLPAILMEMLEKELRTPPSAHSPGGERSTPIPPQKGPGG
;
A
#
# COMPACT_ATOMS: atom_id res chain seq x y z
N MET A 1 -24.16 -57.64 8.98
CA MET A 1 -23.60 -58.56 10.01
C MET A 1 -22.13 -58.28 10.11
N THR A 2 -21.69 -58.02 11.34
CA THR A 2 -20.30 -57.96 11.86
C THR A 2 -19.36 -56.86 11.34
N GLU A 3 -19.10 -55.95 12.27
CA GLU A 3 -18.00 -54.98 12.35
C GLU A 3 -16.62 -55.64 12.24
N VAL A 4 -15.67 -54.92 11.64
CA VAL A 4 -14.31 -54.79 12.19
C VAL A 4 -13.86 -53.34 11.95
N VAL A 5 -13.87 -52.53 13.01
CA VAL A 5 -13.13 -51.27 13.08
C VAL A 5 -11.93 -51.53 13.98
N THR A 6 -10.73 -51.50 13.41
CA THR A 6 -9.48 -51.38 14.17
C THR A 6 -9.24 -49.91 14.49
N THR A 7 -9.37 -49.56 15.77
CA THR A 7 -8.89 -48.31 16.35
C THR A 7 -7.39 -48.37 16.58
N SER A 8 -6.67 -47.35 16.13
CA SER A 8 -5.58 -46.76 16.91
C SER A 8 -5.56 -45.26 16.68
N GLU A 9 -5.95 -44.54 17.73
CA GLU A 9 -5.75 -43.12 17.93
C GLU A 9 -4.27 -42.74 17.71
N ILE A 10 -4.02 -41.50 17.25
CA ILE A 10 -3.53 -40.42 18.11
C ILE A 10 -3.45 -39.12 17.29
N ALA A 11 -4.19 -38.13 17.78
CA ALA A 11 -4.07 -36.66 17.64
C ALA A 11 -3.87 -36.08 16.23
N GLY A 12 -4.79 -35.34 15.62
CA GLY A 12 -5.89 -34.56 16.18
C GLY A 12 -5.80 -33.13 15.66
N VAL A 13 -6.53 -32.84 14.57
CA VAL A 13 -7.52 -31.76 14.42
C VAL A 13 -7.95 -31.79 12.94
N GLN A 14 -9.18 -32.27 12.73
CA GLN A 14 -9.92 -32.14 11.48
C GLN A 14 -10.60 -30.77 11.44
N PHE A 15 -10.53 -30.07 10.32
CA PHE A 15 -11.47 -28.99 10.02
C PHE A 15 -12.73 -29.61 9.41
N SER A 16 -13.79 -29.65 10.21
CA SER A 16 -15.15 -29.87 9.73
C SER A 16 -15.79 -28.51 9.49
N THR A 17 -16.28 -28.30 8.28
CA THR A 17 -17.27 -27.27 7.96
C THR A 17 -18.56 -27.56 8.72
N ASP A 18 -19.09 -26.58 9.45
CA ASP A 18 -20.52 -26.23 9.38
C ASP A 18 -20.82 -24.90 10.08
N TYR A 19 -21.58 -24.09 9.34
CA TYR A 19 -22.17 -22.81 9.74
C TYR A 19 -23.24 -23.04 10.81
N THR A 20 -23.24 -22.24 11.88
CA THR A 20 -24.44 -21.53 12.41
C THR A 20 -24.10 -20.70 13.65
N HIS A 21 -24.78 -19.55 13.77
CA HIS A 21 -24.84 -18.60 14.89
C HIS A 21 -23.78 -17.48 14.97
N ALA A 22 -24.21 -16.28 14.54
CA ALA A 22 -23.70 -14.99 14.93
C ALA A 22 -24.05 -14.66 16.41
N PRO A 23 -23.31 -13.73 17.04
CA PRO A 23 -23.94 -12.84 17.99
C PRO A 23 -23.69 -11.35 17.72
N GLU A 24 -24.66 -10.58 18.21
CA GLU A 24 -24.91 -9.17 18.04
C GLU A 24 -23.84 -8.23 18.63
N ILE A 25 -23.64 -7.14 17.89
CA ILE A 25 -23.42 -5.74 18.29
C ILE A 25 -23.49 -5.45 19.81
N CYS A 26 -22.42 -4.85 20.36
CA CYS A 26 -22.51 -4.02 21.56
C CYS A 26 -21.89 -2.62 21.34
N LYS A 27 -22.69 -1.62 21.74
CA LYS A 27 -22.52 -0.17 21.58
C LYS A 27 -21.52 0.42 22.58
N ILE A 28 -20.72 1.39 22.10
CA ILE A 28 -20.34 2.67 22.75
C ILE A 28 -19.80 2.59 24.19
N GLY A 29 -18.53 2.95 24.40
CA GLY A 29 -18.02 3.31 25.72
C GLY A 29 -16.60 3.89 25.69
N ARG A 30 -16.49 5.21 25.89
CA ARG A 30 -15.23 5.96 26.05
C ARG A 30 -14.42 5.40 27.24
N VAL A 31 -13.11 5.28 27.07
CA VAL A 31 -12.18 5.11 28.20
C VAL A 31 -11.58 6.47 28.54
N CYS A 32 -11.95 7.01 29.70
CA CYS A 32 -11.23 8.10 30.37
C CYS A 32 -10.06 7.50 31.16
N PRO A 33 -8.85 8.09 31.14
CA PRO A 33 -7.79 7.72 32.06
C PRO A 33 -8.08 8.32 33.45
N THR A 34 -8.20 7.45 34.45
CA THR A 34 -8.28 7.80 35.87
C THR A 34 -6.93 8.31 36.37
N GLN A 35 -6.97 9.42 37.11
CA GLN A 35 -5.82 10.03 37.78
C GLN A 35 -5.22 9.14 38.90
N PRO A 36 -3.92 9.25 39.21
CA PRO A 36 -3.40 8.85 40.50
C PRO A 36 -3.42 10.02 41.51
N GLY A 37 -4.00 9.77 42.68
CA GLY A 37 -3.98 10.67 43.84
C GLY A 37 -2.62 10.69 44.58
N PRO A 38 -2.46 11.59 45.56
CA PRO A 38 -1.15 12.01 46.07
C PRO A 38 -0.72 11.30 47.37
N GLY A 39 0.59 11.30 47.67
CA GLY A 39 1.05 11.17 49.05
C GLY A 39 2.41 10.50 49.29
N LEU A 40 3.46 11.32 49.33
CA LEU A 40 4.56 11.36 50.32
C LEU A 40 5.36 10.08 50.65
N GLY A 41 6.67 10.16 50.43
CA GLY A 41 7.66 9.25 51.01
C GLY A 41 9.10 9.60 50.61
N LEU A 42 9.68 10.58 51.31
CA LEU A 42 11.08 10.99 51.20
C LEU A 42 11.98 9.95 51.90
N TRP A 43 12.88 9.27 51.17
CA TRP A 43 14.14 8.74 51.72
C TRP A 43 15.23 8.81 50.65
N ALA A 44 16.15 9.75 50.85
CA ALA A 44 17.40 9.85 50.12
C ALA A 44 18.43 8.90 50.74
N LEU A 45 18.97 7.99 49.95
CA LEU A 45 20.31 7.42 50.17
C LEU A 45 20.96 7.26 48.80
N GLY A 46 22.01 8.05 48.60
CA GLY A 46 22.78 8.08 47.37
C GLY A 46 23.75 6.92 47.25
N PHE A 47 23.97 6.49 46.01
CA PHE A 47 25.17 5.86 45.47
C PHE A 47 25.03 6.11 43.96
N GLY A 48 25.85 6.95 43.35
CA GLY A 48 27.24 6.66 43.05
C GLY A 48 27.34 6.69 41.53
N ILE A 49 27.77 7.84 41.01
CA ILE A 49 28.17 8.02 39.61
C ILE A 49 29.31 7.04 39.35
N TRP A 50 29.05 6.04 38.51
CA TRP A 50 30.09 5.34 37.80
C TRP A 50 29.98 5.72 36.34
N ASP A 51 30.92 6.57 35.97
CA ASP A 51 31.38 6.90 34.65
C ASP A 51 31.75 5.60 33.92
N LEU A 52 30.83 5.09 33.10
CA LEU A 52 31.12 4.16 32.02
C LEU A 52 30.61 4.84 30.77
N GLY A 53 31.55 5.47 30.05
CA GLY A 53 31.35 6.00 28.72
C GLY A 53 30.78 4.93 27.80
N PHE A 54 29.45 4.90 27.69
CA PHE A 54 28.79 4.56 26.46
C PHE A 54 28.48 5.90 25.82
N ASP A 55 29.21 6.19 24.74
CA ASP A 55 28.67 7.03 23.69
C ASP A 55 27.27 6.48 23.39
N VAL A 56 26.24 7.16 23.90
CA VAL A 56 24.94 7.14 23.25
C VAL A 56 25.24 7.81 21.92
N VAL A 57 25.63 6.99 20.96
CA VAL A 57 25.42 7.31 19.55
C VAL A 57 23.94 7.59 19.51
N SER A 58 23.60 8.89 19.52
CA SER A 58 22.33 9.35 19.03
C SER A 58 22.31 8.81 17.61
N LEU A 59 21.71 7.64 17.44
CA LEU A 59 21.15 7.24 16.19
C LEU A 59 20.07 8.29 15.97
N ASP A 60 20.50 9.43 15.44
CA ASP A 60 19.72 10.20 14.50
C ASP A 60 19.32 9.17 13.45
N LEU A 61 18.21 8.47 13.72
CA LEU A 61 17.36 7.90 12.70
C LEU A 61 16.91 9.13 11.93
N GLY A 62 17.80 9.54 11.02
CA GLY A 62 17.61 10.64 10.11
C GLY A 62 16.22 10.45 9.55
N ARG A 63 15.39 11.45 9.82
CA ARG A 63 14.06 11.64 9.25
C ARG A 63 14.01 10.97 7.88
N ASP A 64 13.28 9.86 7.81
CA ASP A 64 13.18 8.99 6.64
C ASP A 64 13.19 9.83 5.36
N GLU A 65 14.08 9.50 4.42
CA GLU A 65 13.95 9.90 3.02
C GLU A 65 12.47 9.77 2.66
N MET A 66 11.82 10.89 2.28
CA MET A 66 10.38 11.01 2.09
C MET A 66 9.79 9.78 1.41
N ALA A 67 9.31 8.85 2.23
CA ALA A 67 8.92 7.54 1.74
C ALA A 67 7.47 7.67 1.26
N ALA A 68 7.24 7.37 -0.02
CA ALA A 68 5.93 7.54 -0.62
C ALA A 68 4.88 6.73 0.16
N CYS A 69 3.72 7.33 0.41
CA CYS A 69 2.64 6.71 1.16
C CYS A 69 1.98 5.62 0.30
N ILE A 70 2.09 4.36 0.71
CA ILE A 70 1.49 3.23 -0.01
C ILE A 70 0.49 2.55 0.92
N VAL A 71 -0.75 2.46 0.44
CA VAL A 71 -1.86 1.78 1.11
C VAL A 71 -2.17 0.48 0.39
N LEU A 72 -2.04 -0.64 1.10
CA LEU A 72 -2.48 -1.94 0.63
C LEU A 72 -3.96 -2.12 0.95
N LEU A 73 -4.79 -2.10 -0.08
CA LEU A 73 -6.22 -2.34 0.03
C LEU A 73 -6.49 -3.85 -0.09
N THR A 74 -6.96 -4.47 0.98
CA THR A 74 -7.21 -5.92 1.02
C THR A 74 -8.64 -6.26 1.40
N GLY A 75 -9.01 -7.52 1.29
CA GLY A 75 -10.36 -8.00 1.59
C GLY A 75 -10.81 -9.10 0.63
N GLU A 76 -11.89 -9.77 1.00
CA GLU A 76 -12.41 -10.92 0.25
C GLU A 76 -12.80 -10.57 -1.20
N ARG A 77 -12.95 -11.61 -2.03
CA ARG A 77 -13.50 -11.45 -3.38
C ARG A 77 -14.90 -10.86 -3.27
N GLY A 78 -15.20 -9.82 -4.05
CA GLY A 78 -16.50 -9.16 -4.01
C GLY A 78 -16.70 -8.16 -2.86
N ALA A 79 -15.71 -7.95 -1.97
CA ALA A 79 -15.81 -6.97 -0.88
C ALA A 79 -15.98 -5.51 -1.35
N GLY A 80 -15.64 -5.21 -2.62
CA GLY A 80 -15.78 -3.88 -3.20
C GLY A 80 -14.49 -3.09 -3.38
N LYS A 81 -13.31 -3.74 -3.30
CA LYS A 81 -12.00 -3.09 -3.42
C LYS A 81 -11.85 -2.23 -4.69
N SER A 82 -12.19 -2.76 -5.86
CA SER A 82 -12.17 -2.01 -7.12
C SER A 82 -13.18 -0.85 -7.12
N SER A 83 -14.32 -0.98 -6.44
CA SER A 83 -15.29 0.12 -6.27
C SER A 83 -14.71 1.24 -5.40
N VAL A 84 -14.05 0.90 -4.29
CA VAL A 84 -13.33 1.86 -3.44
C VAL A 84 -12.29 2.62 -4.25
N CYS A 85 -11.49 1.91 -5.05
CA CYS A 85 -10.48 2.54 -5.92
C CYS A 85 -11.12 3.49 -6.93
N ARG A 86 -12.18 3.05 -7.62
CA ARG A 86 -12.92 3.87 -8.59
C ARG A 86 -13.47 5.15 -7.96
N GLU A 87 -14.07 5.04 -6.78
CA GLU A 87 -14.64 6.19 -6.08
C GLU A 87 -13.56 7.14 -5.55
N ALA A 88 -12.44 6.61 -5.05
CA ALA A 88 -11.29 7.43 -4.66
C ALA A 88 -10.72 8.20 -5.87
N ILE A 89 -10.57 7.54 -7.04
CA ILE A 89 -10.16 8.19 -8.29
C ILE A 89 -11.12 9.32 -8.66
N ALA A 90 -12.44 9.05 -8.63
CA ALA A 90 -13.45 10.05 -8.98
C ALA A 90 -13.42 11.26 -8.03
N LEU A 91 -13.28 11.04 -6.71
CA LEU A 91 -13.15 12.10 -5.73
C LEU A 91 -11.87 12.92 -5.95
N ALA A 92 -10.75 12.25 -6.24
CA ALA A 92 -9.47 12.92 -6.50
C ALA A 92 -9.53 13.80 -7.75
N GLN A 93 -10.05 13.25 -8.86
CA GLN A 93 -10.22 13.98 -10.11
C GLN A 93 -11.19 15.17 -9.96
N ALA A 94 -12.28 15.01 -9.19
CA ALA A 94 -13.21 16.10 -8.89
C ALA A 94 -12.57 17.26 -8.10
N ARG A 95 -11.46 17.00 -7.39
CA ARG A 95 -10.64 18.00 -6.70
C ARG A 95 -9.44 18.48 -7.52
N ASN A 96 -9.37 18.10 -8.80
CA ASN A 96 -8.28 18.40 -9.74
C ASN A 96 -6.92 17.79 -9.36
N TYR A 97 -6.92 16.71 -8.58
CA TYR A 97 -5.70 15.92 -8.39
C TYR A 97 -5.42 15.07 -9.62
N THR A 98 -4.14 14.93 -9.94
CA THR A 98 -3.66 14.08 -11.03
C THR A 98 -3.68 12.63 -10.57
N CYS A 99 -4.35 11.78 -11.34
CA CYS A 99 -4.44 10.35 -11.07
C CYS A 99 -3.72 9.55 -12.17
N GLY A 100 -3.12 8.42 -11.79
CA GLY A 100 -2.44 7.52 -12.71
C GLY A 100 -2.53 6.05 -12.30
N GLY A 101 -2.16 5.17 -13.22
CA GLY A 101 -2.10 3.73 -12.99
C GLY A 101 -3.23 2.97 -13.68
N VAL A 102 -3.56 1.78 -13.15
CA VAL A 102 -4.51 0.85 -13.76
C VAL A 102 -5.60 0.43 -12.78
N LEU A 103 -6.84 0.41 -13.26
CA LEU A 103 -8.01 -0.05 -12.52
C LEU A 103 -8.66 -1.22 -13.26
N THR A 104 -8.96 -2.32 -12.55
CA THR A 104 -9.69 -3.46 -13.14
C THR A 104 -11.18 -3.34 -12.88
N LEU A 105 -11.98 -3.45 -13.94
CA LEU A 105 -13.44 -3.46 -13.87
C LEU A 105 -13.98 -4.85 -14.13
N SER A 106 -14.72 -5.39 -13.17
CA SER A 106 -15.51 -6.61 -13.38
C SER A 106 -16.77 -6.30 -14.18
N ARG A 107 -16.97 -7.07 -15.25
CA ARG A 107 -18.16 -7.05 -16.10
C ARG A 107 -18.99 -8.32 -15.87
N PRO A 108 -20.24 -8.36 -16.37
CA PRO A 108 -21.04 -9.58 -16.36
C PRO A 108 -20.28 -10.77 -16.96
N HIS A 109 -20.67 -11.98 -16.55
CA HIS A 109 -20.08 -13.25 -17.03
C HIS A 109 -18.58 -13.44 -16.74
N GLY A 110 -18.03 -12.67 -15.80
CA GLY A 110 -16.63 -12.82 -15.38
C GLY A 110 -15.62 -12.22 -16.35
N VAL A 111 -16.08 -11.40 -17.30
CA VAL A 111 -15.22 -10.59 -18.15
C VAL A 111 -14.57 -9.50 -17.30
N LEU A 112 -13.29 -9.23 -17.55
CA LEU A 112 -12.56 -8.12 -16.93
C LEU A 112 -12.11 -7.15 -18.01
N ASP A 113 -12.22 -5.86 -17.70
CA ASP A 113 -11.58 -4.79 -18.45
C ASP A 113 -10.53 -4.11 -17.56
N VAL A 114 -9.51 -3.51 -18.16
CA VAL A 114 -8.53 -2.64 -17.49
C VAL A 114 -8.70 -1.23 -18.03
N VAL A 115 -8.64 -0.28 -17.11
CA VAL A 115 -8.77 1.15 -17.38
C VAL A 115 -7.45 1.84 -17.10
N ASP A 116 -6.99 2.66 -18.04
CA ASP A 116 -5.97 3.67 -17.76
C ASP A 116 -6.61 4.79 -16.94
N VAL A 117 -6.18 4.94 -15.70
CA VAL A 117 -6.75 5.89 -14.73
C VAL A 117 -6.59 7.34 -15.19
N ARG A 118 -5.56 7.64 -15.99
CA ARG A 118 -5.26 9.00 -16.45
C ARG A 118 -6.12 9.39 -17.65
N SER A 119 -6.15 8.55 -18.69
CA SER A 119 -6.87 8.85 -19.93
C SER A 119 -8.34 8.44 -19.90
N GLY A 120 -8.68 7.45 -19.07
CA GLY A 120 -9.99 6.78 -19.08
C GLY A 120 -10.11 5.71 -20.16
N ASP A 121 -9.06 5.43 -20.93
CA ASP A 121 -9.06 4.39 -21.96
C ASP A 121 -9.31 3.02 -21.34
N VAL A 122 -10.14 2.20 -22.01
CA VAL A 122 -10.56 0.89 -21.53
C VAL A 122 -10.18 -0.18 -22.53
N ARG A 123 -9.54 -1.25 -22.06
CA ARG A 123 -9.26 -2.46 -22.86
C ARG A 123 -9.76 -3.71 -22.17
N ARG A 124 -10.22 -4.67 -22.97
CA ARG A 124 -10.66 -5.97 -22.48
C ARG A 124 -9.45 -6.79 -22.04
N LEU A 125 -9.42 -7.20 -20.77
CA LEU A 125 -8.34 -8.00 -20.22
C LEU A 125 -8.55 -9.50 -20.42
N THR A 126 -9.79 -9.98 -20.32
CA THR A 126 -10.09 -11.41 -20.45
C THR A 126 -10.40 -11.80 -21.89
N LEU A 127 -9.82 -12.91 -22.33
CA LEU A 127 -10.09 -13.56 -23.62
C LEU A 127 -11.16 -14.65 -23.51
N ASP A 128 -11.83 -14.92 -24.63
CA ASP A 128 -12.67 -16.10 -24.80
C ASP A 128 -11.82 -17.39 -24.85
N LEU A 129 -12.46 -18.55 -24.67
CA LEU A 129 -11.77 -19.84 -24.47
C LEU A 129 -10.96 -20.31 -25.67
N ASP A 130 -11.40 -19.97 -26.87
CA ASP A 130 -10.81 -20.36 -28.16
C ASP A 130 -9.72 -19.40 -28.63
N VAL A 131 -9.53 -18.26 -27.95
CA VAL A 131 -8.53 -17.27 -28.32
C VAL A 131 -7.17 -17.59 -27.69
N SER A 132 -6.12 -17.51 -28.51
CA SER A 132 -4.73 -17.79 -28.17
C SER A 132 -3.81 -16.85 -28.96
N PRO A 133 -2.64 -16.41 -28.44
CA PRO A 133 -2.07 -16.77 -27.13
C PRO A 133 -2.83 -16.15 -25.95
N ALA A 134 -2.77 -16.80 -24.79
CA ALA A 134 -3.38 -16.31 -23.54
C ALA A 134 -2.46 -16.57 -22.34
N VAL A 135 -2.43 -15.62 -21.40
CA VAL A 135 -1.79 -15.80 -20.09
C VAL A 135 -2.82 -16.38 -19.12
N ILE A 136 -2.58 -17.60 -18.65
CA ILE A 136 -3.56 -18.34 -17.82
C ILE A 136 -3.31 -18.09 -16.35
N GLN A 137 -4.34 -17.67 -15.59
CA GLN A 137 -4.29 -17.56 -14.13
C GLN A 137 -5.59 -18.07 -13.52
N GLY A 138 -5.54 -19.27 -12.93
CA GLY A 138 -6.73 -19.95 -12.43
C GLY A 138 -7.76 -20.14 -13.55
N ARG A 139 -8.96 -19.56 -13.37
CA ARG A 139 -10.03 -19.61 -14.39
C ARG A 139 -9.91 -18.56 -15.49
N PHE A 140 -9.03 -17.58 -15.34
CA PHE A 140 -8.93 -16.46 -16.27
C PHE A 140 -7.92 -16.75 -17.38
N ARG A 141 -8.29 -16.34 -18.59
CA ARG A 141 -7.41 -16.26 -19.75
C ARG A 141 -7.20 -14.78 -20.04
N PHE A 142 -5.99 -14.28 -19.85
CA PHE A 142 -5.68 -12.87 -20.07
C PHE A 142 -5.07 -12.64 -21.45
N ASP A 143 -5.49 -11.53 -22.05
CA ASP A 143 -4.95 -11.02 -23.30
C ASP A 143 -3.52 -10.48 -23.08
N PRO A 144 -2.49 -11.09 -23.70
CA PRO A 144 -1.12 -10.61 -23.60
C PRO A 144 -0.94 -9.18 -24.11
N GLU A 145 -1.69 -8.75 -25.12
CA GLU A 145 -1.60 -7.38 -25.66
C GLU A 145 -2.14 -6.36 -24.66
N THR A 146 -3.26 -6.66 -24.01
CA THR A 146 -3.82 -5.82 -22.96
C THR A 146 -2.94 -5.78 -21.71
N LEU A 147 -2.27 -6.88 -21.35
CA LEU A 147 -1.26 -6.88 -20.28
C LEU A 147 -0.04 -6.00 -20.63
N ALA A 148 0.46 -6.08 -21.87
CA ALA A 148 1.56 -5.25 -22.34
C ALA A 148 1.17 -3.76 -22.38
N TRP A 149 -0.05 -3.46 -22.82
CA TRP A 149 -0.60 -2.11 -22.75
C TRP A 149 -0.71 -1.60 -21.31
N GLY A 150 -1.22 -2.40 -20.37
CA GLY A 150 -1.29 -2.03 -18.95
C GLY A 150 0.07 -1.71 -18.34
N ASN A 151 1.13 -2.45 -18.71
CA ASN A 151 2.50 -2.10 -18.31
C ASN A 151 2.98 -0.78 -18.91
N SER A 152 2.58 -0.46 -20.14
CA SER A 152 2.91 0.81 -20.79
C SER A 152 2.19 1.99 -20.13
N VAL A 153 0.94 1.79 -19.72
CA VAL A 153 0.17 2.75 -18.89
C VAL A 153 0.89 3.00 -17.57
N LEU A 154 1.27 1.93 -16.85
CA LEU A 154 2.02 2.04 -15.61
C LEU A 154 3.34 2.80 -15.82
N ALA A 155 4.10 2.49 -16.87
CA ALA A 155 5.36 3.17 -17.15
C ALA A 155 5.24 4.70 -17.32
N GLN A 156 4.04 5.19 -17.62
CA GLN A 156 3.72 6.61 -17.81
C GLN A 156 2.80 7.17 -16.72
N ALA A 157 2.48 6.37 -15.69
CA ALA A 157 1.50 6.71 -14.66
C ALA A 157 1.97 7.82 -13.72
N VAL A 158 3.28 8.00 -13.56
CA VAL A 158 3.92 9.02 -12.71
C VAL A 158 4.60 10.10 -13.57
N PRO A 159 4.72 11.35 -13.08
CA PRO A 159 4.26 11.83 -11.78
C PRO A 159 2.74 11.94 -11.68
N CYS A 160 2.17 11.68 -10.50
CA CYS A 160 0.75 11.87 -10.21
C CYS A 160 0.51 12.05 -8.70
N ASP A 161 -0.58 12.69 -8.29
CA ASP A 161 -0.93 12.79 -6.87
C ASP A 161 -1.41 11.43 -6.33
N LEU A 162 -2.31 10.77 -7.06
CA LEU A 162 -2.88 9.47 -6.70
C LEU A 162 -2.52 8.38 -7.72
N LEU A 163 -1.74 7.39 -7.29
CA LEU A 163 -1.44 6.19 -8.05
C LEU A 163 -2.39 5.06 -7.65
N VAL A 164 -2.96 4.34 -8.63
CA VAL A 164 -3.80 3.16 -8.37
C VAL A 164 -3.28 1.95 -9.13
N VAL A 165 -3.16 0.82 -8.43
CA VAL A 165 -2.84 -0.49 -9.01
C VAL A 165 -3.85 -1.52 -8.50
N ASP A 166 -4.86 -1.83 -9.30
CA ASP A 166 -5.89 -2.83 -8.99
C ASP A 166 -5.88 -3.97 -10.02
N GLU A 167 -5.37 -5.18 -9.73
CA GLU A 167 -4.83 -5.75 -8.48
C GLU A 167 -3.39 -6.31 -8.67
N LEU A 168 -2.55 -6.29 -7.62
CA LEU A 168 -1.33 -7.13 -7.56
C LEU A 168 -1.70 -8.52 -7.01
N GLY A 169 -1.92 -9.46 -7.91
CA GLY A 169 -2.34 -10.82 -7.59
C GLY A 169 -1.20 -11.84 -7.64
N PRO A 170 -1.53 -13.14 -7.69
CA PRO A 170 -0.52 -14.20 -7.83
C PRO A 170 0.29 -14.08 -9.13
N LEU A 171 -0.33 -13.54 -10.19
CA LEU A 171 0.34 -13.36 -11.48
C LEU A 171 1.56 -12.43 -11.36
N GLU A 172 1.38 -11.29 -10.69
CA GLU A 172 2.43 -10.29 -10.46
C GLU A 172 3.39 -10.73 -9.34
N ILE A 173 2.84 -11.16 -8.20
CA ILE A 173 3.63 -11.41 -6.99
C ILE A 173 4.40 -12.73 -7.06
N GLU A 174 3.84 -13.80 -7.61
CA GLU A 174 4.47 -15.12 -7.55
C GLU A 174 5.18 -15.46 -8.85
N ARG A 175 4.62 -15.04 -9.99
CA ARG A 175 5.15 -15.37 -11.33
C ARG A 175 5.95 -14.24 -11.98
N GLY A 176 5.81 -13.00 -11.50
CA GLY A 176 6.44 -11.84 -12.14
C GLY A 176 5.88 -11.53 -13.53
N GLU A 177 4.70 -12.03 -13.83
CA GLU A 177 3.95 -11.76 -15.06
C GLU A 177 2.86 -10.70 -14.79
N GLY A 178 2.02 -10.39 -15.78
CA GLY A 178 0.93 -9.43 -15.61
C GLY A 178 1.47 -8.01 -15.64
N TRP A 179 1.47 -7.30 -14.50
CA TRP A 179 1.98 -5.93 -14.39
C TRP A 179 3.22 -5.77 -13.49
N PRO A 180 4.35 -6.42 -13.81
CA PRO A 180 5.57 -6.30 -13.01
C PRO A 180 6.07 -4.84 -12.89
N ARG A 181 5.75 -3.98 -13.88
CA ARG A 181 6.12 -2.55 -13.86
C ARG A 181 5.57 -1.79 -12.65
N ALA A 182 4.48 -2.26 -12.04
CA ALA A 182 3.94 -1.66 -10.82
C ALA A 182 4.96 -1.63 -9.68
N PHE A 183 5.77 -2.68 -9.51
CA PHE A 183 6.77 -2.72 -8.44
C PHE A 183 7.88 -1.68 -8.63
N ASP A 184 8.26 -1.38 -9.87
CA ASP A 184 9.30 -0.39 -10.14
C ASP A 184 8.82 1.02 -9.78
N ILE A 185 7.57 1.33 -10.13
CA ILE A 185 6.96 2.64 -9.82
C ILE A 185 6.73 2.78 -8.33
N LEU A 186 6.23 1.74 -7.66
CA LEU A 186 5.97 1.73 -6.22
C LEU A 186 7.24 1.85 -5.37
N ARG A 187 8.43 1.62 -5.94
CA ARG A 187 9.72 1.91 -5.29
C ARG A 187 10.15 3.37 -5.41
N GLY A 188 9.60 4.10 -6.38
CA GLY A 188 9.83 5.53 -6.55
C GLY A 188 8.98 6.37 -5.59
N THR A 189 9.15 7.68 -5.70
CA THR A 189 8.45 8.68 -4.87
C THR A 189 7.71 9.74 -5.69
N ASP A 190 7.53 9.49 -6.98
CA ASP A 190 6.83 10.38 -7.92
C ASP A 190 5.28 10.31 -7.79
N PHE A 191 4.81 9.99 -6.59
CA PHE A 191 3.40 10.07 -6.21
C PHE A 191 3.23 10.42 -4.73
N ALA A 192 2.11 11.07 -4.38
CA ALA A 192 1.80 11.40 -3.00
C ALA A 192 1.16 10.22 -2.25
N LEU A 193 0.19 9.55 -2.88
CA LEU A 193 -0.45 8.35 -2.34
C LEU A 193 -0.57 7.28 -3.42
N ALA A 194 -0.22 6.03 -3.09
CA ALA A 194 -0.55 4.86 -3.89
C ALA A 194 -1.58 3.98 -3.20
N ILE A 195 -2.61 3.56 -3.93
CA ILE A 195 -3.56 2.52 -3.53
C ILE A 195 -3.23 1.26 -4.33
N VAL A 196 -2.87 0.18 -3.63
CA VAL A 196 -2.51 -1.09 -4.25
C VAL A 196 -3.46 -2.17 -3.74
N VAL A 197 -4.27 -2.74 -4.62
CA VAL A 197 -5.17 -3.82 -4.24
C VAL A 197 -4.38 -5.12 -4.18
N VAL A 198 -4.46 -5.81 -3.03
CA VAL A 198 -3.77 -7.08 -2.80
C VAL A 198 -4.71 -8.07 -2.12
N ARG A 199 -4.73 -9.31 -2.59
CA ARG A 199 -5.53 -10.38 -1.96
C ARG A 199 -5.04 -10.65 -0.53
N PRO A 200 -5.94 -10.99 0.43
CA PRO A 200 -5.55 -11.24 1.81
C PRO A 200 -4.39 -12.25 1.96
N GLU A 201 -4.42 -13.32 1.18
CA GLU A 201 -3.41 -14.39 1.18
C GLU A 201 -2.04 -13.97 0.63
N LEU A 202 -1.92 -12.80 0.01
CA LEU A 202 -0.69 -12.29 -0.60
C LEU A 202 -0.08 -11.09 0.14
N ILE A 203 -0.71 -10.58 1.20
CA ILE A 203 -0.25 -9.37 1.89
C ILE A 203 1.20 -9.47 2.35
N VAL A 204 1.56 -10.57 3.03
CA VAL A 204 2.93 -10.78 3.51
C VAL A 204 3.92 -10.81 2.34
N ARG A 205 3.58 -11.46 1.23
CA ARG A 205 4.44 -11.50 0.04
C ARG A 205 4.55 -10.14 -0.65
N ALA A 206 3.48 -9.35 -0.68
CA ALA A 206 3.50 -8.00 -1.21
C ALA A 206 4.41 -7.09 -0.37
N GLN A 207 4.28 -7.14 0.95
CA GLN A 207 5.11 -6.34 1.87
C GLN A 207 6.61 -6.66 1.73
N LEU A 208 6.97 -7.93 1.46
CA LEU A 208 8.36 -8.30 1.20
C LEU A 208 8.92 -7.78 -0.14
N LYS A 209 8.05 -7.45 -1.10
CA LYS A 209 8.44 -6.96 -2.44
C LYS A 209 8.35 -5.45 -2.60
N LEU A 210 7.55 -4.80 -1.75
CA LEU A 210 7.32 -3.36 -1.74
C LEU A 210 8.28 -2.66 -0.77
N PRO A 211 8.48 -1.34 -0.89
CA PRO A 211 9.25 -0.59 0.08
C PRO A 211 8.66 -0.72 1.49
N ILE A 212 9.52 -0.55 2.50
CA ILE A 212 9.11 -0.56 3.91
C ILE A 212 8.02 0.50 4.18
N SER A 213 7.92 1.56 3.37
CA SER A 213 6.85 2.56 3.47
C SER A 213 5.44 2.03 3.18
N ALA A 214 5.31 0.87 2.52
CA ALA A 214 4.05 0.17 2.30
C ALA A 214 3.53 -0.54 3.57
N THR A 215 3.34 0.25 4.62
CA THR A 215 2.96 -0.23 5.96
C THR A 215 1.47 -0.17 6.24
N THR A 216 0.71 0.66 5.52
CA THR A 216 -0.71 0.83 5.81
C THR A 216 -1.53 -0.22 5.06
N VAL A 217 -2.13 -1.16 5.79
CA VAL A 217 -3.06 -2.14 5.25
C VAL A 217 -4.48 -1.77 5.67
N LEU A 218 -5.37 -1.56 4.69
CA LEU A 218 -6.79 -1.30 4.93
C LEU A 218 -7.62 -2.48 4.44
N ALA A 219 -8.35 -3.11 5.35
CA ALA A 219 -9.29 -4.18 5.02
C ALA A 219 -10.63 -3.58 4.58
N VAL A 220 -11.06 -3.94 3.38
CA VAL A 220 -12.37 -3.60 2.82
C VAL A 220 -13.37 -4.68 3.22
N THR A 221 -14.47 -4.23 3.80
CA THR A 221 -15.64 -5.04 4.13
C THR A 221 -16.89 -4.37 3.53
N PRO A 222 -18.01 -5.10 3.40
CA PRO A 222 -19.27 -4.50 2.97
C PRO A 222 -19.69 -3.30 3.83
N ASP A 223 -19.35 -3.30 5.13
CA ASP A 223 -19.78 -2.27 6.08
C ASP A 223 -18.96 -0.97 6.00
N ASN A 224 -17.72 -1.03 5.51
CA ASN A 224 -16.83 0.13 5.47
C ASN A 224 -16.50 0.63 4.05
N ARG A 225 -16.80 -0.16 3.01
CA ARG A 225 -16.38 0.17 1.64
C ARG A 225 -16.88 1.53 1.15
N ASP A 226 -18.04 1.99 1.62
CA ASP A 226 -18.62 3.27 1.18
C ASP A 226 -17.94 4.49 1.87
N SER A 227 -17.24 4.29 2.99
CA SER A 227 -16.53 5.36 3.71
C SER A 227 -15.03 5.43 3.39
N LEU A 228 -14.44 4.32 2.95
CA LEU A 228 -13.01 4.23 2.62
C LEU A 228 -12.53 5.23 1.56
N PRO A 229 -13.29 5.55 0.48
CA PRO A 229 -12.86 6.56 -0.48
C PRO A 229 -12.59 7.92 0.17
N ALA A 230 -13.42 8.35 1.12
CA ALA A 230 -13.21 9.61 1.84
C ALA A 230 -11.96 9.57 2.72
N ILE A 231 -11.71 8.45 3.40
CA ILE A 231 -10.49 8.25 4.22
C ILE A 231 -9.23 8.31 3.35
N LEU A 232 -9.24 7.64 2.19
CA LEU A 232 -8.12 7.67 1.24
C LEU A 232 -7.86 9.09 0.73
N MET A 233 -8.92 9.87 0.51
CA MET A 233 -8.78 11.28 0.14
C MET A 233 -8.17 12.14 1.26
N GLU A 234 -8.56 11.93 2.51
CA GLU A 234 -7.94 12.63 3.65
C GLU A 234 -6.44 12.30 3.76
N MET A 235 -6.08 11.03 3.53
CA MET A 235 -4.68 10.62 3.48
C MET A 235 -3.92 11.33 2.35
N LEU A 236 -4.47 11.33 1.12
CA LEU A 236 -3.86 12.02 -0.01
C LEU A 236 -3.61 13.50 0.28
N GLU A 237 -4.62 14.21 0.79
CA GLU A 237 -4.50 15.63 1.10
C GLU A 237 -3.52 15.94 2.23
N LYS A 238 -3.31 14.99 3.15
CA LYS A 238 -2.31 15.11 4.21
C LYS A 238 -0.91 14.99 3.62
N GLU A 239 -0.67 14.03 2.74
CA GLU A 239 0.62 13.85 2.07
C GLU A 239 0.96 15.07 1.20
N LEU A 240 0.01 15.58 0.42
CA LEU A 240 0.21 16.79 -0.42
C LEU A 240 0.45 18.08 0.39
N ARG A 241 -0.03 18.16 1.62
CA ARG A 241 0.21 19.30 2.53
C ARG A 241 1.57 19.24 3.22
N THR A 242 2.24 18.09 3.20
CA THR A 242 3.56 17.93 3.82
C THR A 242 4.60 18.54 2.89
N PRO A 243 5.26 19.65 3.24
CA PRO A 243 6.22 20.28 2.35
C PRO A 243 7.41 19.34 2.11
N PRO A 244 7.91 19.22 0.87
CA PRO A 244 9.18 18.54 0.64
C PRO A 244 10.23 19.26 1.48
N SER A 245 10.93 18.53 2.36
CA SER A 245 11.98 19.13 3.18
C SER A 245 12.99 19.80 2.25
N ALA A 246 13.16 21.10 2.42
CA ALA A 246 14.06 21.93 1.64
C ALA A 246 15.43 21.26 1.55
N HIS A 247 15.79 20.80 0.35
CA HIS A 247 17.18 20.54 0.03
C HIS A 247 17.92 21.89 0.16
N SER A 248 18.91 21.91 1.04
CA SER A 248 19.81 23.05 1.17
C SER A 248 20.57 23.22 -0.16
N PRO A 249 20.58 24.40 -0.80
CA PRO A 249 21.55 24.68 -1.85
C PRO A 249 22.91 24.93 -1.18
N GLY A 250 23.60 23.83 -0.86
CA GLY A 250 25.01 23.85 -0.50
C GLY A 250 25.84 23.95 -1.76
N GLY A 251 26.14 25.18 -2.18
CA GLY A 251 27.02 25.48 -3.30
C GLY A 251 27.47 26.92 -3.19
N GLU A 252 28.57 27.12 -2.46
CA GLU A 252 29.18 28.42 -2.16
C GLU A 252 29.40 29.26 -3.42
N ARG A 253 29.03 30.52 -3.32
CA ARG A 253 29.48 31.58 -4.23
C ARG A 253 30.98 31.77 -4.04
N SER A 254 31.79 31.22 -4.95
CA SER A 254 33.16 31.66 -5.13
C SER A 254 33.14 33.03 -5.82
N THR A 255 33.36 34.10 -5.07
CA THR A 255 33.63 35.43 -5.62
C THR A 255 35.02 35.41 -6.29
N PRO A 256 35.19 35.97 -7.50
CA PRO A 256 36.51 36.15 -8.08
C PRO A 256 37.26 37.25 -7.31
N ILE A 257 38.45 36.91 -6.80
CA ILE A 257 39.42 37.86 -6.25
C ILE A 257 39.87 38.78 -7.40
N PRO A 258 39.79 40.12 -7.25
CA PRO A 258 40.31 41.03 -8.28
C PRO A 258 41.86 41.00 -8.28
N PRO A 259 42.50 41.13 -9.46
CA PRO A 259 43.95 41.10 -9.56
C PRO A 259 44.58 42.31 -8.86
N GLN A 260 45.54 42.05 -7.98
CA GLN A 260 46.37 43.09 -7.38
C GLN A 260 47.29 43.68 -8.45
N LYS A 261 47.19 45.00 -8.66
CA LYS A 261 48.18 45.78 -9.40
C LYS A 261 49.49 45.79 -8.60
N GLY A 262 50.52 45.16 -9.13
CA GLY A 262 51.90 45.38 -8.66
C GLY A 262 52.36 46.81 -8.96
N PRO A 263 53.26 47.39 -8.14
CA PRO A 263 53.84 48.69 -8.42
C PRO A 263 54.83 48.57 -9.58
N GLY A 264 54.82 49.59 -10.45
CA GLY A 264 55.60 49.61 -11.67
C GLY A 264 57.13 49.59 -11.48
N GLY A 265 57.78 49.15 -12.55
CA GLY A 265 59.20 49.27 -12.84
C GLY A 265 59.38 49.04 -14.33
#